data_AF-A0A2T3NIB6-F1
#
_entry.id   AF-A0A2T3NIB6-F1
#
_cell.length_a   1.000
_cell.length_b   1.000
_cell.length_c   1.000
_cell.angle_alpha   90.00
_cell.angle_beta   90.00
_cell.angle_gamma   90.00
#
_symmetry.space_group_name_H-M   'P 1'
#
loop_
_entity.id
_entity.type
_entity.pdbx_description
1 polymer ?
#
loop_
_entity_poly.entity_id
_entity_poly.type
_entity_poly.pdbx_seq_one_letter_code
_entity_poly.pdbx_strand_id
1 'polypeptide(L)'
;MRYQTLEQIQSELKSKAFCSAVRHLMHHRKLKQDQALKLIADHCWVSVATVKKWQTNGIPANQVDAMLELLNTRSPWARHQLAPRKREAEIWMRVNTHGIARAA
;
A
#
# COMPACT_ATOMS: atom_id res chain seq x y z
N MET A 1 -11.07 -23.29 4.40
CA MET A 1 -10.78 -21.95 3.83
C MET A 1 -11.66 -20.93 4.53
N ARG A 2 -11.11 -19.89 5.18
CA ARG A 2 -11.93 -18.78 5.65
C ARG A 2 -12.29 -17.92 4.44
N TYR A 3 -13.57 -17.75 4.16
CA TYR A 3 -14.01 -16.79 3.14
C TYR A 3 -13.66 -15.38 3.63
N GLN A 4 -12.66 -14.75 3.02
CA GLN A 4 -12.38 -13.34 3.27
C GLN A 4 -13.47 -12.51 2.59
N THR A 5 -14.05 -11.56 3.31
CA THR A 5 -14.97 -10.59 2.71
C THR A 5 -14.21 -9.63 1.79
N LEU A 6 -14.92 -9.01 0.86
CA LEU A 6 -14.33 -8.02 -0.05
C LEU A 6 -13.66 -6.85 0.71
N GLU A 7 -14.27 -6.44 1.83
CA GLU A 7 -13.73 -5.38 2.70
C GLU A 7 -12.43 -5.80 3.39
N GLN A 8 -12.34 -7.05 3.84
CA GLN A 8 -11.12 -7.61 4.42
C GLN A 8 -9.99 -7.64 3.40
N ILE A 9 -10.29 -8.07 2.18
CA ILE A 9 -9.32 -8.09 1.07
C ILE A 9 -8.89 -6.67 0.72
N GLN A 10 -9.82 -5.73 0.63
CA GLN A 10 -9.48 -4.34 0.36
C GLN A 10 -8.55 -3.76 1.45
N SER A 11 -8.84 -4.05 2.72
CA SER A 11 -7.99 -3.64 3.85
C SER A 11 -6.58 -4.25 3.75
N GLU A 12 -6.50 -5.55 3.43
CA GLU A 12 -5.23 -6.24 3.22
C GLU A 12 -4.43 -5.64 2.05
N LEU A 13 -5.09 -5.33 0.93
CA LEU A 13 -4.45 -4.70 -0.23
C LEU A 13 -3.92 -3.31 0.11
N LYS A 14 -4.66 -2.52 0.90
CA LYS A 14 -4.23 -1.21 1.39
C LYS A 14 -2.97 -1.30 2.25
N SER A 15 -2.92 -2.26 3.17
CA SER A 15 -1.72 -2.56 3.97
C SER A 15 -0.53 -2.97 3.09
N LYS A 16 -0.74 -3.91 2.17
CA LYS A 16 0.30 -4.40 1.24
C LYS A 16 0.83 -3.28 0.34
N ALA A 17 -0.05 -2.41 -0.14
CA ALA A 17 0.30 -1.23 -0.94
C ALA A 17 1.25 -0.32 -0.18
N PHE A 18 0.89 0.07 1.05
CA PHE A 18 1.74 0.92 1.88
C PHE A 18 3.10 0.27 2.18
N CYS A 19 3.11 -1.00 2.60
CA CYS A 19 4.35 -1.73 2.86
C CYS A 19 5.24 -1.83 1.60
N SER A 20 4.64 -1.93 0.41
CA SER A 20 5.37 -1.94 -0.86
C SER A 20 5.93 -0.56 -1.21
N ALA A 21 5.21 0.52 -0.90
CA ALA A 21 5.71 1.88 -1.03
C ALA A 21 6.90 2.16 -0.08
N VAL A 22 6.85 1.68 1.16
CA VAL A 22 7.98 1.76 2.10
C VAL A 22 9.19 1.00 1.55
N ARG A 23 8.99 -0.25 1.08
CA ARG A 23 10.06 -1.05 0.45
C ARG A 23 10.65 -0.36 -0.79
N HIS A 24 9.82 0.29 -1.59
CA HIS A 24 10.26 1.08 -2.74
C HIS A 24 11.22 2.19 -2.32
N LEU A 25 10.86 2.98 -1.30
CA LEU A 25 11.73 4.03 -0.77
C LEU A 25 13.03 3.47 -0.19
N MET A 26 12.95 2.37 0.57
CA MET A 26 14.13 1.68 1.11
C MET A 26 15.09 1.28 -0.01
N HIS A 27 14.58 0.69 -1.09
CA HIS A 27 15.40 0.26 -2.22
C HIS A 27 16.01 1.43 -3.00
N HIS A 28 15.18 2.35 -3.49
CA HIS A 28 15.65 3.41 -4.39
C HIS A 28 16.45 4.51 -3.69
N ARG A 29 16.24 4.72 -2.39
CA ARG A 29 16.98 5.71 -1.60
C ARG A 29 18.01 5.09 -0.65
N LYS A 30 18.20 3.75 -0.71
CA LYS A 30 19.11 2.99 0.16
C LYS A 30 18.89 3.28 1.65
N LEU A 31 17.62 3.39 2.05
CA LEU A 31 17.22 3.73 3.42
C LEU A 31 16.93 2.47 4.23
N LYS A 32 17.22 2.52 5.54
CA LYS A 32 16.65 1.58 6.51
C LYS A 32 15.15 1.86 6.69
N GLN A 33 14.40 0.88 7.19
CA GLN A 33 12.95 1.01 7.36
C GLN A 33 12.56 2.23 8.22
N ASP A 34 13.22 2.45 9.36
CA ASP A 34 12.91 3.61 10.22
C ASP A 34 13.19 4.95 9.54
N GLN A 35 14.22 5.02 8.70
CA GLN A 35 14.53 6.21 7.91
C GLN A 35 13.47 6.45 6.83
N ALA A 36 12.99 5.40 6.17
CA ALA A 36 11.90 5.50 5.20
C ALA A 36 10.58 5.96 5.85
N LEU A 37 10.25 5.42 7.03
CA LEU A 37 9.06 5.84 7.79
C LEU A 37 9.18 7.29 8.26
N LYS A 38 10.36 7.72 8.70
CA LYS A 38 10.62 9.12 9.06
C LYS A 38 10.47 10.04 7.86
N LEU A 39 11.04 9.68 6.71
CA LEU A 39 10.91 10.45 5.47
C LEU A 39 9.44 10.62 5.05
N ILE A 40 8.63 9.57 5.14
CA ILE A 40 7.19 9.65 4.86
C ILE A 40 6.50 10.58 5.86
N ALA A 41 6.82 10.45 7.15
CA ALA A 41 6.25 11.27 8.20
C ALA A 41 6.52 12.77 7.98
N ASP A 42 7.78 13.10 7.67
CA ASP A 42 8.22 14.47 7.39
C ASP A 42 7.54 15.02 6.13
N HIS A 43 7.43 14.23 5.05
CA HIS A 43 6.82 14.67 3.80
C HIS A 43 5.30 14.82 3.90
N CYS A 44 4.63 13.94 4.64
CA CYS A 44 3.19 13.97 4.84
C CYS A 44 2.73 14.84 6.01
N TRP A 45 3.67 15.54 6.69
CA TRP A 45 3.41 16.41 7.84
C TRP A 45 2.64 15.72 8.98
N VAL A 46 3.02 14.48 9.29
CA VAL A 46 2.41 13.66 10.35
C VAL A 46 3.48 13.02 11.23
N SER A 47 3.08 12.49 12.39
CA SER A 47 4.02 11.76 13.26
C SER A 47 4.41 10.39 12.66
N VAL A 48 5.61 9.91 12.97
CA VAL A 48 6.04 8.53 12.62
C VAL A 48 5.09 7.48 13.21
N ALA A 49 4.53 7.73 14.39
CA ALA A 49 3.54 6.85 15.00
C ALA A 49 2.26 6.74 14.15
N THR A 50 1.80 7.85 13.56
CA THR A 50 0.69 7.85 12.61
C THR A 50 1.01 7.03 11.37
N VAL A 51 2.21 7.22 10.80
CA VAL A 51 2.66 6.47 9.61
C VAL A 51 2.77 4.97 9.90
N LYS A 52 3.24 4.57 11.08
CA LYS A 52 3.28 3.16 11.49
C LYS A 52 1.90 2.50 11.47
N LYS A 53 0.83 3.22 11.82
CA LYS A 53 -0.55 2.71 11.72
C LYS A 53 -0.99 2.45 10.27
N TRP A 54 -0.36 3.07 9.28
CA TRP A 54 -0.67 2.80 7.86
C TRP A 54 -0.13 1.44 7.40
N GLN A 55 0.79 0.82 8.14
CA GLN A 55 1.22 -0.56 7.87
C GLN A 55 0.08 -1.57 8.00
N THR A 56 -0.90 -1.30 8.86
CA THR A 56 -2.08 -2.16 9.02
C THR A 56 -3.28 -1.65 8.27
N ASN A 57 -3.46 -0.33 8.20
CA ASN A 57 -4.71 0.29 7.73
C ASN A 57 -4.61 0.85 6.29
N GLY A 58 -3.39 0.94 5.75
CA GLY A 58 -3.06 1.68 4.54
C GLY A 58 -3.05 3.19 4.70
N ILE A 59 -2.74 3.87 3.60
CA ILE A 59 -2.63 5.33 3.53
C ILE A 59 -4.04 5.94 3.53
N PRO A 60 -4.32 6.95 4.36
CA PRO A 60 -5.61 7.65 4.33
C PRO A 60 -5.75 8.47 3.05
N ALA A 61 -6.99 8.60 2.55
CA ALA A 61 -7.26 9.15 1.22
C ALA A 61 -6.72 10.57 0.98
N ASN A 62 -6.64 11.39 2.03
CA ASN A 62 -6.11 12.75 2.00
C ASN A 62 -4.57 12.82 1.96
N GLN A 63 -3.87 11.70 2.22
CA GLN A 63 -2.40 11.62 2.20
C GLN A 63 -1.87 10.92 0.95
N VAL A 64 -2.75 10.42 0.08
CA VAL A 64 -2.32 9.64 -1.11
C VAL A 64 -1.54 10.51 -2.08
N ASP A 65 -1.96 11.75 -2.30
CA ASP A 65 -1.31 12.61 -3.31
C ASP A 65 0.08 13.06 -2.86
N ALA A 66 0.25 13.38 -1.57
CA ALA A 66 1.57 13.61 -0.96
C ALA A 66 2.47 12.37 -1.07
N MET A 67 1.92 11.17 -0.83
CA MET A 67 2.69 9.93 -0.99
C MET A 67 3.09 9.68 -2.45
N LEU A 68 2.21 9.99 -3.41
CA LEU A 68 2.52 9.89 -4.84
C LEU A 68 3.63 10.85 -5.25
N GLU A 69 3.61 12.09 -4.77
CA GLU A 69 4.67 13.06 -5.00
C GLU A 69 6.03 12.52 -4.54
N LEU A 70 6.10 11.97 -3.32
CA LEU A 70 7.31 11.36 -2.78
C LEU A 70 7.83 10.19 -3.63
N LEU A 71 6.95 9.26 -4.04
CA LEU A 71 7.32 8.04 -4.75
C LEU A 71 7.65 8.29 -6.24
N ASN A 72 6.91 9.20 -6.89
CA ASN A 72 7.03 9.48 -8.32
C ASN A 72 8.34 10.18 -8.70
N THR A 73 9.12 10.61 -7.72
CA THR A 73 10.50 11.07 -7.93
C THR A 73 11.40 10.01 -8.56
N ARG A 74 11.08 8.72 -8.46
CA ARG A 74 11.92 7.61 -8.98
C ARG A 74 11.16 6.58 -9.81
N SER A 75 9.87 6.40 -9.61
CA SER A 75 9.05 5.46 -10.37
C SER A 75 7.59 5.89 -10.39
N PRO A 76 6.88 5.80 -11.51
CA PRO A 76 5.47 6.21 -11.59
C PRO A 76 4.57 5.23 -10.83
N TRP A 77 4.06 5.69 -9.70
CA TRP A 77 2.94 5.12 -8.96
C TRP A 77 1.63 5.84 -9.31
N ALA A 78 0.55 5.09 -9.27
CA ALA A 78 -0.81 5.56 -9.49
C ALA A 78 -1.65 5.46 -8.21
N ARG A 79 -2.65 6.33 -8.08
CA ARG A 79 -3.54 6.39 -6.90
C ARG A 79 -4.16 5.05 -6.53
N HIS A 80 -4.61 4.26 -7.50
CA HIS A 80 -5.24 2.96 -7.25
C HIS A 80 -4.25 1.90 -6.71
N GLN A 81 -2.94 2.10 -6.93
CA GLN A 81 -1.91 1.22 -6.38
C GLN A 81 -1.65 1.52 -4.90
N LEU A 82 -1.79 2.77 -4.46
CA LEU A 82 -1.60 3.17 -3.04
C LEU A 82 -2.90 3.13 -2.23
N ALA A 83 -4.03 3.42 -2.87
CA ALA A 83 -5.36 3.39 -2.27
C ALA A 83 -6.30 2.50 -3.12
N PRO A 84 -6.12 1.15 -3.05
CA PRO A 84 -7.01 0.21 -3.70
C PRO A 84 -8.47 0.44 -3.32
N ARG A 85 -9.33 0.53 -4.32
CA ARG A 85 -10.79 0.64 -4.16
C ARG A 85 -11.40 -0.76 -4.18
N LYS A 86 -12.73 -0.78 -4.09
CA LYS A 86 -13.54 -2.00 -4.19
C LYS A 86 -13.20 -2.80 -5.45
N ARG A 87 -13.03 -2.12 -6.58
CA ARG A 87 -12.71 -2.72 -7.89
C ARG A 87 -11.42 -3.53 -7.86
N GLU A 88 -10.35 -3.00 -7.25
CA GLU A 88 -9.07 -3.70 -7.16
C GLU A 88 -9.18 -4.96 -6.28
N ALA A 89 -9.98 -4.92 -5.22
CA ALA A 89 -10.29 -6.10 -4.40
C ALA A 89 -11.08 -7.16 -5.17
N GLU A 90 -12.06 -6.75 -5.99
CA GLU A 90 -12.83 -7.66 -6.86
C GLU A 90 -11.93 -8.33 -7.90
N ILE A 91 -11.04 -7.57 -8.54
CA ILE A 91 -10.04 -8.12 -9.49
C ILE A 91 -9.14 -9.12 -8.75
N TRP A 92 -8.64 -8.77 -7.56
CA TRP A 92 -7.80 -9.65 -6.78
C TRP A 92 -8.52 -10.96 -6.42
N MET A 93 -9.77 -10.89 -5.95
CA MET A 93 -10.59 -12.07 -5.69
C MET A 93 -10.72 -12.93 -6.93
N ARG A 94 -11.09 -12.36 -8.08
CA ARG A 94 -11.26 -13.12 -9.32
C ARG A 94 -9.98 -13.86 -9.69
N VAL A 95 -8.83 -13.17 -9.70
CA VAL A 95 -7.54 -13.76 -10.07
C VAL A 95 -7.10 -14.85 -9.09
N ASN A 96 -7.22 -14.62 -7.78
CA ASN A 96 -6.75 -15.58 -6.77
C ASN A 96 -7.71 -16.76 -6.58
N THR A 97 -9.01 -16.56 -6.81
CA THR A 97 -10.01 -17.67 -6.72
C THR A 97 -9.97 -18.55 -7.97
N HIS A 98 -9.78 -17.98 -9.17
CA HIS A 98 -9.69 -18.76 -10.42
C HIS A 98 -8.27 -19.27 -10.71
N GLY A 99 -7.25 -18.67 -10.10
CA GLY A 99 -5.86 -19.16 -10.18
C GLY A 99 -5.66 -20.51 -9.50
N ILE A 100 -6.46 -20.82 -8.46
CA ILE A 100 -6.45 -22.13 -7.79
C ILE A 100 -7.02 -23.23 -8.71
N ALA A 101 -8.00 -22.91 -9.56
CA ALA A 101 -8.62 -23.86 -10.48
C ALA A 101 -7.78 -24.18 -11.72
N ARG A 102 -6.69 -23.44 -11.98
CA ARG A 102 -5.79 -23.69 -13.12
C ARG A 102 -4.51 -24.45 -12.76
N ALA A 103 -4.30 -24.74 -11.47
CA ALA A 103 -3.12 -25.44 -10.96
C ALA A 103 -3.46 -26.79 -10.29
N ALA A 104 -4.70 -27.28 -10.44
CA ALA A 104 -5.16 -28.60 -10.02
C ALA A 104 -5.59 -29.39 -11.26
#